data_AF-A0A2A8BXI6-F1
#
_entry.id   AF-A0A2A8BXI6-F1
#
_cell.length_a   1.000
_cell.length_b   1.000
_cell.length_c   1.000
_cell.angle_alpha   90.00
_cell.angle_beta   90.00
_cell.angle_gamma   90.00
#
_symmetry.space_group_name_H-M   'P 1'
#
loop_
_entity.id
_entity.type
_entity.pdbx_description
1 polymer ?
#
loop_
_entity_poly.entity_id
_entity_poly.type
_entity_poly.pdbx_seq_one_letter_code
_entity_poly.pdbx_strand_id
1 'polypeptide(L)'
;ILDPLDKTWSGLINLFISQLHSELFRVGDENGSKLYVPLKEVLDEAANLGKLPNFVNYLSLCRGYGISAIPIVQNLSQFEELYG
;
A
#
# COMPACT_ATOMS: atom_id res chain seq x y z
N ILE A 1 -22.02 -1.29 2.07
CA ILE A 1 -20.85 -1.54 2.95
C ILE A 1 -20.33 -2.89 2.52
N LEU A 2 -19.10 -2.95 2.01
CA LEU A 2 -18.48 -4.23 1.61
C LEU A 2 -18.41 -5.12 2.86
N ASP A 3 -18.79 -6.38 2.74
CA ASP A 3 -18.66 -7.33 3.84
C ASP A 3 -17.15 -7.52 4.14
N PRO A 4 -16.69 -7.31 5.39
CA PRO A 4 -15.28 -7.44 5.76
C PRO A 4 -14.66 -8.82 5.44
N LEU A 5 -15.50 -9.85 5.31
CA LEU A 5 -15.07 -11.21 4.98
C LEU A 5 -15.14 -11.50 3.47
N ASP A 6 -15.74 -10.62 2.67
CA ASP A 6 -15.95 -10.82 1.25
C ASP A 6 -14.70 -10.46 0.44
N LYS A 7 -13.90 -11.49 0.17
CA LYS A 7 -12.67 -11.41 -0.63
C LYS A 7 -12.92 -11.31 -2.13
N THR A 8 -14.19 -11.27 -2.59
CA THR A 8 -14.54 -11.17 -4.01
C THR A 8 -13.85 -9.98 -4.70
N TRP A 9 -13.65 -8.89 -3.97
CA TRP A 9 -13.07 -7.65 -4.49
C TRP A 9 -11.55 -7.53 -4.28
N SER A 10 -10.92 -8.46 -3.56
CA SER A 10 -9.50 -8.38 -3.22
C SER A 10 -8.60 -8.29 -4.46
N GLY A 11 -8.97 -8.97 -5.56
CA GLY A 11 -8.22 -8.89 -6.82
C GLY A 11 -8.24 -7.49 -7.45
N LEU A 12 -9.40 -6.84 -7.46
CA LEU A 12 -9.56 -5.47 -8.00
C LEU A 12 -8.86 -4.44 -7.12
N ILE A 13 -8.95 -4.59 -5.80
CA ILE A 13 -8.26 -3.74 -4.84
C ILE A 13 -6.74 -3.87 -5.01
N ASN A 14 -6.22 -5.10 -5.11
CA ASN A 14 -4.80 -5.33 -5.32
C ASN A 14 -4.30 -4.75 -6.65
N LEU A 15 -5.09 -4.87 -7.71
CA LEU A 15 -4.77 -4.25 -9.00
C LEU A 15 -4.73 -2.73 -8.88
N PHE A 16 -5.74 -2.14 -8.24
CA PHE A 16 -5.80 -0.69 -8.02
C PHE A 16 -4.59 -0.17 -7.23
N ILE A 17 -4.28 -0.78 -6.08
CA ILE A 17 -3.12 -0.41 -5.26
C ILE A 17 -1.82 -0.51 -6.07
N SER A 18 -1.64 -1.59 -6.83
CA SER A 18 -0.42 -1.80 -7.63
C SER A 18 -0.24 -0.73 -8.70
N GLN A 19 -1.34 -0.36 -9.39
CA GLN A 19 -1.30 0.69 -10.39
C GLN A 19 -1.07 2.06 -9.75
N LEU A 20 -1.73 2.34 -8.62
CA LEU A 20 -1.53 3.58 -7.86
C LEU A 20 -0.06 3.75 -7.46
N HIS A 21 0.55 2.74 -6.86
CA HIS A 21 1.97 2.79 -6.44
C HIS A 21 2.91 2.99 -7.64
N SER A 22 2.62 2.32 -8.76
CA SER A 22 3.41 2.47 -10.00
C SER A 22 3.34 3.89 -10.57
N GLU A 23 2.15 4.49 -10.59
CA GLU A 23 1.97 5.87 -11.06
C GLU A 23 2.61 6.88 -10.11
N LEU A 24 2.56 6.66 -8.79
CA LEU A 24 3.23 7.53 -7.82
C LEU A 24 4.74 7.56 -8.01
N PHE A 25 5.36 6.40 -8.27
CA PHE A 25 6.78 6.34 -8.60
C PHE A 25 7.08 7.03 -9.92
N ARG A 26 6.27 6.80 -10.96
CA ARG A 26 6.43 7.45 -12.27
C ARG A 26 6.41 8.98 -12.17
N VAL A 27 5.40 9.53 -11.49
CA VAL A 27 5.28 10.99 -11.28
C VAL A 27 6.43 11.52 -10.43
N GLY A 28 6.87 10.76 -9.43
CA GLY A 28 8.01 11.13 -8.61
C GLY A 28 9.32 11.15 -9.39
N ASP A 29 9.55 10.18 -10.27
CA ASP A 29 10.71 10.11 -11.16
C ASP A 29 10.75 11.27 -12.15
N GLU A 30 9.61 11.61 -12.74
CA GLU A 30 9.47 12.79 -13.62
C GLU A 30 9.81 14.11 -12.90
N ASN A 31 9.72 14.15 -11.57
CA ASN A 31 9.96 15.33 -10.73
C ASN A 31 11.24 15.21 -9.86
N GLY A 32 12.26 14.50 -10.34
CA GLY A 32 13.57 14.40 -9.67
C GLY A 32 13.55 13.46 -8.46
N SER A 33 12.87 12.32 -8.61
CA SER A 33 12.70 11.28 -7.58
C SER A 33 11.96 11.75 -6.32
N LYS A 34 11.05 12.72 -6.47
CA LYS A 34 10.23 13.23 -5.37
C LYS A 34 8.90 13.80 -5.87
N LEU A 35 7.80 13.46 -5.19
CA LEU A 35 6.51 14.09 -5.48
C LEU A 35 6.51 15.58 -5.12
N TYR A 36 5.86 16.38 -5.96
CA TYR A 36 5.67 17.82 -5.72
C TYR A 36 4.91 18.08 -4.42
N VAL A 37 3.88 17.26 -4.14
CA VAL A 37 3.15 17.24 -2.87
C VAL A 37 3.39 15.91 -2.18
N PRO A 38 3.88 15.90 -0.91
CA PRO A 38 4.04 14.67 -0.14
C PRO A 38 2.71 13.93 0.04
N LEU A 39 2.72 12.62 -0.18
CA LEU A 39 1.55 11.77 0.01
C LEU A 39 1.65 10.98 1.32
N LYS A 40 0.55 10.93 2.08
CA LYS A 40 0.39 10.00 3.21
C LYS A 40 -0.72 9.00 2.89
N GLU A 41 -0.35 7.74 2.75
CA GLU A 41 -1.30 6.63 2.68
C GLU A 41 -1.58 6.11 4.08
N VAL A 42 -2.85 6.08 4.47
CA VAL A 42 -3.30 5.47 5.71
C VAL A 42 -4.10 4.23 5.33
N LEU A 43 -3.58 3.06 5.68
CA LEU A 43 -4.22 1.78 5.40
C LEU A 43 -4.82 1.29 6.71
N ASP A 44 -6.08 1.65 6.93
CA ASP A 44 -6.83 1.15 8.09
C ASP A 44 -7.13 -0.33 7.90
N GLU A 45 -6.86 -1.12 8.95
CA GLU A 45 -7.04 -2.57 8.95
C GLU A 45 -6.37 -3.28 7.75
N ALA A 46 -5.07 -3.03 7.55
CA ALA A 46 -4.31 -3.54 6.40
C ALA A 46 -4.36 -5.08 6.23
N ALA A 47 -4.66 -5.81 7.31
CA ALA A 47 -4.84 -7.26 7.26
C ALA A 47 -6.04 -7.70 6.39
N ASN A 48 -7.12 -6.92 6.33
CA ASN A 48 -8.32 -7.22 5.54
C ASN A 48 -8.09 -7.05 4.04
N LEU A 49 -7.11 -6.22 3.64
CA LEU A 49 -6.70 -6.07 2.24
C LEU A 49 -5.95 -7.32 1.74
N GLY A 50 -5.51 -8.19 2.64
CA GLY A 50 -4.67 -9.35 2.32
C GLY A 50 -3.24 -8.93 1.97
N LYS A 51 -2.51 -9.83 1.30
CA LYS A 51 -1.11 -9.59 0.93
C LYS A 51 -1.06 -8.60 -0.24
N LEU A 52 -0.74 -7.35 0.09
CA LEU A 52 -0.46 -6.33 -0.91
C LEU A 52 0.81 -6.70 -1.70
N PRO A 53 0.75 -6.71 -3.04
CA PRO A 53 1.90 -7.07 -3.87
C PRO A 53 3.05 -6.08 -3.68
N ASN A 54 4.27 -6.58 -3.53
CA ASN A 54 5.51 -5.80 -3.39
C ASN A 54 5.51 -4.75 -2.26
N PHE A 55 4.61 -4.87 -1.28
CA PHE A 55 4.43 -3.84 -0.25
C PHE A 55 5.68 -3.57 0.59
N VAL A 56 6.49 -4.59 0.88
CA VAL A 56 7.77 -4.43 1.60
C VAL A 56 8.77 -3.59 0.78
N ASN A 57 8.86 -3.83 -0.53
CA ASN A 57 9.72 -3.05 -1.42
C ASN A 57 9.18 -1.63 -1.56
N TYR A 58 7.86 -1.48 -1.66
CA TYR A 58 7.20 -0.17 -1.68
C TYR A 58 7.54 0.63 -0.42
N LEU A 59 7.34 0.07 0.78
CA LEU A 59 7.68 0.74 2.05
C LEU A 59 9.15 1.15 2.15
N SER A 60 10.04 0.37 1.53
CA SER A 60 11.48 0.66 1.50
C SER A 60 11.83 1.82 0.56
N LEU A 61 11.11 1.96 -0.55
CA LEU A 61 11.39 2.96 -1.60
C LEU A 61 10.58 4.26 -1.44
N CYS A 62 9.32 4.17 -0.98
CA CYS A 62 8.35 5.26 -0.97
C CYS A 62 8.84 6.50 -0.22
N ARG A 63 9.66 6.31 0.83
CA ARG A 63 10.22 7.41 1.64
C ARG A 63 11.10 8.35 0.81
N GLY A 64 11.85 7.84 -0.16
CA GLY A 64 12.68 8.63 -1.06
C GLY A 64 11.85 9.59 -1.91
N TYR A 65 10.67 9.13 -2.32
CA TYR A 65 9.74 9.88 -3.17
C TYR A 65 8.85 10.87 -2.40
N GLY A 66 9.03 10.98 -1.08
CA GLY A 66 8.16 11.81 -0.23
C GLY A 66 6.80 11.17 0.06
N ILE A 67 6.69 9.85 -0.08
CA ILE A 67 5.50 9.07 0.21
C ILE A 67 5.67 8.37 1.56
N SER A 68 4.66 8.45 2.42
CA SER A 68 4.63 7.75 3.71
C SER A 68 3.41 6.84 3.76
N ALA A 69 3.61 5.54 3.97
CA ALA A 69 2.52 4.61 4.20
C ALA A 69 2.45 4.20 5.68
N ILE A 70 1.24 4.23 6.22
CA ILE A 70 0.92 3.99 7.63
C ILE A 70 -0.10 2.85 7.68
N PRO A 71 0.36 1.58 7.67
CA PRO A 71 -0.52 0.44 7.88
C PRO A 71 -0.91 0.32 9.34
N ILE A 72 -2.21 0.29 9.60
CA ILE A 72 -2.78 0.06 10.93
C ILE A 72 -3.18 -1.42 11.00
N VAL A 73 -2.64 -2.12 12.00
CA VAL A 73 -2.93 -3.54 12.26
C VAL A 73 -3.55 -3.68 13.64
N GLN A 74 -4.57 -4.53 13.77
CA GLN A 74 -5.21 -4.80 15.06
C GLN A 74 -4.38 -5.75 15.93
N ASN A 75 -3.69 -6.71 15.30
CA ASN A 75 -2.82 -7.66 15.98
C ASN A 75 -1.58 -7.95 15.12
N LEU A 76 -0.42 -8.07 15.77
CA LEU A 76 0.86 -8.39 15.14
C LEU A 76 0.83 -9.78 14.48
N SER A 77 0.08 -10.74 15.02
CA SER A 77 -0.04 -12.10 14.45
C SER A 77 -0.60 -12.11 13.03
N GLN A 78 -1.51 -11.19 12.69
CA GLN A 78 -2.06 -11.07 11.34
C GLN A 78 -1.01 -10.56 10.34
N PHE A 79 -0.07 -9.74 10.81
CA PHE A 79 1.02 -9.25 9.98
C PHE A 79 2.04 -10.37 9.69
N GLU A 80 2.35 -11.20 10.68
CA GLU A 80 3.17 -12.40 10.51
C GLU A 80 2.51 -13.43 9.58
N GLU A 81 1.20 -13.60 9.62
CA GLU A 81 0.49 -14.53 8.72
C GLU A 81 0.52 -14.08 7.25
N LEU A 82 0.56 -12.77 7.00
CA LEU A 82 0.57 -12.19 5.65
C LEU A 82 1.98 -12.09 5.03
N TYR A 83 2.99 -11.85 5.86
CA TYR A 83 4.35 -11.51 5.43
C TYR A 83 5.46 -12.44 5.98
N GLY A 84 5.16 -13.32 6.93
CA GLY A 84 6.05 -14.35 7.46
C GLY A 84 6.21 -15.55 6.53
#